data_AF-A0A965BU44-F1
#
_entry.id   AF-A0A965BU44-F1
#
_cell.length_a   1.000
_cell.length_b   1.000
_cell.length_c   1.000
_cell.angle_alpha   90.00
_cell.angle_beta   90.00
_cell.angle_gamma   90.00
#
_symmetry.space_group_name_H-M   'P 1'
#
loop_
_entity.id
_entity.type
_entity.pdbx_description
1 polymer ?
#
loop_
_entity_poly.entity_id
_entity_poly.type
_entity_poly.pdbx_seq_one_letter_code
_entity_poly.pdbx_strand_id
1 'polypeptide(L)'
;MTQRLIRAIEHPRVTMLGHLSGRLLLRREASKMKVQKVIDAALANGKMLELNANPMRLDMDWRHWKRAAERGLLCCINPDAHALHHFDYQLAGVHAARKGWLGRENVFNTRSLSEVLNHLGLPVPA
;
A
#
# COMPACT_ATOMS: atom_id res chain seq x y z
N MET A 1 4.95 17.79 3.40
CA MET A 1 4.25 16.48 3.52
C MET A 1 5.15 15.37 4.07
N THR A 2 6.38 15.16 3.55
CA THR A 2 7.26 14.04 3.95
C THR A 2 7.35 13.76 5.46
N GLN A 3 7.74 14.73 6.29
CA GLN A 3 7.93 14.48 7.74
C GLN A 3 6.64 14.12 8.47
N ARG A 4 5.50 14.65 8.01
CA ARG A 4 4.20 14.32 8.57
C ARG A 4 3.84 12.85 8.34
N LEU A 5 4.14 12.32 7.15
CA LEU A 5 3.89 10.91 6.83
C LEU A 5 4.84 9.97 7.57
N ILE A 6 6.12 10.34 7.69
CA ILE A 6 7.11 9.57 8.45
C ILE A 6 6.69 9.45 9.92
N ARG A 7 6.29 10.57 10.55
CA ARG A 7 5.78 10.55 11.93
C ARG A 7 4.57 9.62 12.12
N ALA A 8 3.70 9.50 11.11
CA ALA A 8 2.58 8.58 11.16
C ALA A 8 3.04 7.11 11.06
N ILE A 9 3.98 6.82 10.16
CA ILE A 9 4.56 5.47 9.97
C ILE A 9 5.26 4.97 11.24
N GLU A 10 5.97 5.86 11.95
CA GLU A 10 6.71 5.55 13.18
C GLU A 10 5.80 5.23 14.38
N HIS A 11 4.48 5.45 14.25
CA HIS A 11 3.57 5.14 15.34
C HIS A 11 3.43 3.61 15.51
N PRO A 12 3.56 3.08 16.75
CA PRO A 12 3.66 1.64 16.98
C PRO A 12 2.44 0.85 16.51
N ARG A 13 1.24 1.44 16.60
CA ARG A 13 -0.02 0.81 16.18
C ARG A 13 -0.36 0.96 14.71
N VAL A 14 0.41 1.74 13.94
CA VAL A 14 0.18 1.81 12.50
C VAL A 14 0.69 0.52 11.88
N THR A 15 -0.06 -0.04 10.94
CA THR A 15 0.27 -1.28 10.22
C THR A 15 0.55 -0.99 8.75
N MET A 16 -0.21 -0.05 8.18
CA MET A 16 -0.17 0.33 6.78
C MET A 16 -0.45 1.82 6.62
N LEU A 17 0.16 2.46 5.61
CA LEU A 17 -0.20 3.80 5.17
C LEU A 17 -1.02 3.74 3.87
N GLY A 18 -2.23 4.30 3.90
CA GLY A 18 -3.16 4.38 2.75
C GLY A 18 -2.79 5.46 1.73
N HIS A 19 -3.19 5.25 0.47
CA HIS A 19 -3.08 6.14 -0.71
C HIS A 19 -2.09 7.30 -0.52
N LEU A 20 -0.81 6.95 -0.64
CA LEU A 20 0.34 7.71 -0.16
C LEU A 20 0.38 9.19 -0.59
N SER A 21 0.07 9.49 -1.86
CA SER A 21 0.17 10.85 -2.40
C SER A 21 -1.09 11.67 -2.22
N GLY A 22 -2.21 11.00 -1.98
CA GLY A 22 -3.52 11.62 -1.91
C GLY A 22 -3.98 12.18 -3.26
N ARG A 23 -3.37 11.79 -4.38
CA ARG A 23 -3.78 12.24 -5.71
C ARG A 23 -5.21 11.79 -6.05
N LEU A 24 -5.83 12.53 -6.97
CA LEU A 24 -7.02 12.11 -7.69
C LEU A 24 -6.75 12.35 -9.17
N LEU A 25 -6.70 11.29 -9.97
CA LEU A 25 -6.44 11.38 -11.40
C LEU A 25 -7.44 12.33 -12.05
N LEU A 26 -6.93 13.22 -12.91
CA LEU A 26 -7.69 14.25 -13.63
C LEU A 26 -8.36 15.31 -12.73
N ARG A 27 -8.07 15.35 -11.42
CA ARG A 27 -8.74 16.24 -10.45
C ARG A 27 -7.81 16.92 -9.47
N ARG A 28 -6.85 16.19 -8.90
CA ARG A 28 -5.94 16.67 -7.86
C ARG A 28 -4.56 16.04 -8.01
N GLU A 29 -3.56 16.89 -8.17
CA GLU A 29 -2.16 16.47 -8.21
C GLU A 29 -1.70 15.79 -6.91
N ALA A 30 -0.67 14.97 -7.03
CA ALA A 30 0.00 14.34 -5.90
C ALA A 30 0.59 15.39 -4.95
N SER A 31 0.49 15.16 -3.63
CA SER A 31 1.14 16.01 -2.64
C SER A 31 2.65 16.03 -2.82
N LYS A 32 3.29 17.21 -2.75
CA LYS A 32 4.76 17.33 -2.83
C LYS A 32 5.43 16.65 -1.64
N MET A 33 6.16 15.56 -1.88
CA MET A 33 6.89 14.79 -0.88
C MET A 33 8.10 14.07 -1.48
N LYS A 34 9.02 13.64 -0.61
CA LYS A 34 10.12 12.74 -0.97
C LYS A 34 9.65 11.30 -0.77
N VAL A 35 9.00 10.72 -1.79
CA VAL A 35 8.41 9.35 -1.74
C VAL A 35 9.40 8.32 -1.20
N GLN A 36 10.65 8.38 -1.68
CA GLN A 36 11.67 7.43 -1.26
C GLN A 36 11.94 7.45 0.25
N LYS A 37 11.93 8.62 0.88
CA LYS A 37 12.09 8.73 2.33
C LYS A 37 10.92 8.11 3.10
N VAL A 38 9.71 8.16 2.54
CA VAL A 38 8.53 7.54 3.15
C VAL A 38 8.59 6.01 3.02
N ILE A 39 9.05 5.50 1.87
CA ILE A 39 9.33 4.07 1.67
C ILE A 39 10.41 3.60 2.66
N ASP A 40 11.50 4.36 2.83
CA ASP A 40 12.58 4.02 3.76
C ASP A 40 12.07 3.94 5.21
N ALA A 41 11.22 4.88 5.62
CA ALA A 41 10.58 4.85 6.94
C ALA A 41 9.65 3.63 7.09
N ALA A 42 8.86 3.30 6.06
CA ALA A 42 7.97 2.14 6.09
C ALA A 42 8.78 0.85 6.28
N LEU A 43 9.86 0.66 5.51
CA LEU A 43 10.76 -0.48 5.64
C LEU A 43 11.40 -0.56 7.03
N ALA A 44 11.93 0.56 7.54
CA ALA A 44 12.59 0.60 8.85
C ALA A 44 11.65 0.27 10.03
N ASN A 45 10.35 0.50 9.86
CA ASN A 45 9.34 0.27 10.89
C ASN A 45 8.46 -0.97 10.62
N GLY A 46 8.80 -1.78 9.61
CA GLY A 46 8.02 -2.96 9.22
C GLY A 46 6.57 -2.64 8.82
N LYS A 47 6.33 -1.48 8.20
CA LYS A 47 5.00 -1.02 7.80
C LYS A 47 4.75 -1.30 6.32
N MET A 48 3.50 -1.61 6.00
CA MET A 48 3.04 -1.82 4.62
C MET A 48 2.67 -0.48 3.96
N LEU A 49 2.69 -0.42 2.63
CA LEU A 49 2.10 0.70 1.90
C LEU A 49 0.93 0.19 1.04
N GLU A 50 -0.07 1.04 0.87
CA GLU A 50 -1.22 0.76 0.02
C GLU A 50 -0.91 1.06 -1.46
N LEU A 51 -1.30 0.11 -2.34
CA LEU A 51 -1.65 0.38 -3.73
C LEU A 51 -3.17 0.47 -3.82
N ASN A 52 -3.68 1.69 -3.77
CA ASN A 52 -5.08 1.98 -3.83
C ASN A 52 -5.58 1.73 -5.25
N ALA A 53 -6.46 0.74 -5.37
CA ALA A 53 -6.92 0.20 -6.64
C ALA A 53 -8.10 1.01 -7.23
N ASN A 54 -8.62 2.00 -6.50
CA ASN A 54 -9.66 2.88 -7.02
C ASN A 54 -9.17 3.54 -8.33
N PRO A 55 -9.91 3.45 -9.45
CA PRO A 55 -9.51 4.02 -10.74
C PRO A 55 -9.29 5.54 -10.71
N MET A 56 -9.88 6.24 -9.74
CA MET A 56 -9.64 7.67 -9.53
C MET A 56 -8.31 7.96 -8.83
N ARG A 57 -7.62 6.95 -8.28
CA ARG A 57 -6.40 7.11 -7.48
C ARG A 57 -5.20 6.40 -8.12
N LEU A 58 -5.23 5.07 -8.17
CA LEU A 58 -4.09 4.21 -8.52
C LEU A 58 -2.81 4.59 -7.76
N ASP A 59 -2.85 4.65 -6.43
CA ASP A 59 -1.85 5.33 -5.57
C ASP A 59 -1.41 4.43 -4.39
N MET A 60 -0.14 4.14 -4.09
CA MET A 60 1.11 4.69 -4.64
C MET A 60 1.33 4.35 -6.12
N ASP A 61 1.89 5.30 -6.87
CA ASP A 61 2.18 5.13 -8.29
C ASP A 61 3.05 3.88 -8.59
N TRP A 62 2.66 3.12 -9.61
CA TRP A 62 3.29 1.87 -10.06
C TRP A 62 4.83 1.97 -10.22
N ARG A 63 5.35 3.16 -10.58
CA ARG A 63 6.80 3.41 -10.81
C ARG A 63 7.67 3.21 -9.57
N HIS A 64 7.10 3.31 -8.37
CA HIS A 64 7.85 3.18 -7.12
C HIS A 64 7.94 1.73 -6.61
N TRP A 65 7.10 0.83 -7.12
CA TRP A 65 6.90 -0.47 -6.50
C TRP A 65 8.05 -1.44 -6.71
N LYS A 66 8.59 -1.58 -7.93
CA LYS A 66 9.67 -2.56 -8.22
C LYS A 66 10.82 -2.46 -7.22
N ARG A 67 11.42 -1.28 -7.10
CA ARG A 67 12.57 -1.05 -6.20
C ARG A 67 12.18 -1.14 -4.72
N ALA A 68 10.95 -0.79 -4.36
CA ALA A 68 10.49 -0.91 -2.98
C ALA A 68 10.30 -2.38 -2.59
N ALA A 69 9.71 -3.18 -3.48
CA ALA A 69 9.49 -4.62 -3.31
C ALA A 69 10.80 -5.41 -3.25
N GLU A 70 11.79 -5.06 -4.09
CA GLU A 70 13.16 -5.62 -4.04
C GLU A 70 13.83 -5.43 -2.66
N ARG A 71 13.36 -4.45 -1.87
CA ARG A 71 13.84 -4.17 -0.51
C ARG A 71 12.95 -4.76 0.58
N GLY A 72 11.95 -5.55 0.21
CA GLY A 72 11.03 -6.22 1.13
C GLY A 72 9.78 -5.41 1.52
N LEU A 73 9.49 -4.30 0.84
CA LEU A 73 8.25 -3.56 1.12
C LEU A 73 7.05 -4.39 0.69
N LEU A 74 6.12 -4.62 1.62
CA LEU A 74 4.86 -5.28 1.35
C LEU A 74 3.82 -4.30 0.81
N CYS A 75 3.16 -4.70 -0.27
CA CYS A 75 2.07 -3.98 -0.93
C CYS A 75 0.71 -4.49 -0.43
N CYS A 76 -0.20 -3.57 -0.12
CA CYS A 76 -1.61 -3.88 0.11
C CYS A 76 -2.46 -3.30 -1.03
N ILE A 77 -3.11 -4.16 -1.82
CA ILE A 77 -4.01 -3.75 -2.89
C ILE A 77 -5.42 -3.57 -2.31
N ASN A 78 -5.90 -2.33 -2.23
CA ASN A 78 -7.19 -2.02 -1.60
C ASN A 78 -8.10 -1.21 -2.54
N PRO A 79 -9.37 -1.62 -2.76
CA PRO A 79 -10.27 -0.96 -3.70
C PRO A 79 -10.81 0.41 -3.26
N ASP A 80 -10.69 0.75 -1.97
CA ASP A 80 -11.31 1.96 -1.39
C ASP A 80 -12.83 2.01 -1.69
N ALA A 81 -13.47 0.86 -1.46
CA ALA A 81 -14.85 0.62 -1.88
C ALA A 81 -15.84 1.43 -1.03
N HIS A 82 -16.74 2.13 -1.72
CA HIS A 82 -17.84 2.92 -1.14
C HIS A 82 -19.20 2.46 -1.67
N ALA A 83 -19.21 1.45 -2.53
CA ALA A 83 -20.36 0.72 -3.03
C ALA A 83 -19.90 -0.71 -3.37
N LEU A 84 -20.82 -1.68 -3.41
CA LEU A 84 -20.49 -3.09 -3.64
C LEU A 84 -19.68 -3.30 -4.92
N HIS A 85 -20.10 -2.67 -6.02
CA HIS A 85 -19.42 -2.78 -7.32
C HIS A 85 -18.02 -2.13 -7.35
N HIS A 86 -17.65 -1.31 -6.36
CA HIS A 86 -16.28 -0.80 -6.25
C HIS A 86 -15.30 -1.90 -5.80
N PHE A 87 -15.79 -3.00 -5.23
CA PHE A 87 -14.92 -4.12 -4.86
C PHE A 87 -14.14 -4.67 -6.07
N ASP A 88 -14.75 -4.64 -7.27
CA ASP A 88 -14.13 -5.07 -8.52
C ASP A 88 -12.91 -4.21 -8.93
N TYR A 89 -12.73 -3.03 -8.34
CA TYR A 89 -11.57 -2.18 -8.58
C TYR A 89 -10.25 -2.84 -8.19
N GLN A 90 -10.28 -3.88 -7.35
CA GLN A 90 -9.10 -4.72 -7.08
C GLN A 90 -8.40 -5.20 -8.35
N LEU A 91 -9.13 -5.44 -9.45
CA LEU A 91 -8.56 -5.83 -10.74
C LEU A 91 -7.63 -4.76 -11.32
N ALA A 92 -8.03 -3.49 -11.24
CA ALA A 92 -7.18 -2.37 -11.66
C ALA A 92 -5.91 -2.28 -10.80
N GLY A 93 -6.04 -2.55 -9.50
CA GLY A 93 -4.91 -2.66 -8.57
C GLY A 93 -3.94 -3.80 -8.94
N VAL A 94 -4.46 -4.99 -9.25
CA VAL A 94 -3.65 -6.13 -9.71
C VAL A 94 -2.91 -5.80 -11.01
N HIS A 95 -3.57 -5.14 -11.98
CA HIS A 95 -2.90 -4.71 -13.21
C HIS A 95 -1.79 -3.69 -12.94
N ALA A 96 -2.03 -2.71 -12.07
CA ALA A 96 -1.02 -1.75 -11.65
C ALA A 96 0.15 -2.44 -10.91
N ALA A 97 -0.15 -3.43 -10.07
CA ALA A 97 0.86 -4.21 -9.36
C ALA A 97 1.77 -5.00 -10.31
N ARG A 98 1.19 -5.68 -11.30
CA ARG A 98 1.92 -6.39 -12.35
C ARG A 98 2.80 -5.43 -13.16
N LYS A 99 2.28 -4.25 -13.50
CA LYS A 99 3.06 -3.18 -14.16
C LYS A 99 4.22 -2.70 -13.29
N GLY A 100 4.06 -2.72 -11.96
CA GLY A 100 5.09 -2.45 -10.96
C GLY A 100 6.01 -3.62 -10.64
N TRP A 101 5.93 -4.74 -11.38
CA TRP A 101 6.73 -5.95 -11.20
C TRP A 101 6.53 -6.67 -9.86
N LEU A 102 5.35 -6.52 -9.24
CA LEU A 102 5.02 -7.20 -8.00
C LEU A 102 4.57 -8.64 -8.27
N GLY A 103 5.21 -9.60 -7.61
CA GLY A 103 4.77 -10.98 -7.49
C GLY A 103 3.86 -11.21 -6.28
N ARG A 104 3.36 -12.44 -6.11
CA ARG A 104 2.47 -12.83 -4.99
C ARG A 104 3.13 -12.56 -3.64
N GLU A 105 4.41 -12.88 -3.54
CA GLU A 105 5.26 -12.70 -2.36
C GLU A 105 5.38 -11.23 -1.90
N ASN A 106 5.15 -10.27 -2.80
CA ASN A 106 5.18 -8.85 -2.45
C ASN A 106 3.81 -8.30 -2.03
N VAL A 107 2.72 -9.06 -2.22
CA VAL A 107 1.34 -8.58 -1.99
C VAL A 107 0.73 -9.24 -0.76
N PHE A 108 0.49 -8.44 0.27
CA PHE A 108 -0.01 -8.89 1.57
C PHE A 108 -1.38 -9.58 1.47
N ASN A 109 -2.26 -9.11 0.58
CA ASN A 109 -3.60 -9.66 0.36
C ASN A 109 -3.60 -11.14 -0.08
N THR A 110 -2.45 -11.68 -0.50
CA THR A 110 -2.35 -13.07 -0.99
C THR A 110 -2.08 -14.08 0.13
N ARG A 111 -1.84 -13.60 1.34
CA ARG A 111 -1.63 -14.41 2.53
C ARG A 111 -2.94 -15.03 3.02
N SER A 112 -2.83 -16.20 3.65
CA SER A 112 -3.91 -16.80 4.41
C SER A 112 -4.28 -15.95 5.62
N LEU A 113 -5.48 -16.18 6.17
CA LEU A 113 -5.94 -15.49 7.38
C LEU A 113 -4.95 -15.66 8.55
N SER A 114 -4.44 -16.87 8.77
CA SER A 114 -3.48 -17.15 9.85
C SER A 114 -2.18 -16.37 9.68
N GLU A 115 -1.65 -16.28 8.45
CA GLU A 115 -0.47 -15.46 8.15
C GLU A 115 -0.71 -13.96 8.35
N VAL A 116 -1.91 -13.47 8.00
CA VAL A 116 -2.32 -12.06 8.25
C VAL A 116 -2.37 -11.77 9.74
N LEU A 117 -3.06 -12.60 10.52
CA LEU A 117 -3.20 -12.43 11.96
C LEU A 117 -1.83 -12.48 12.66
N ASN A 118 -1.00 -13.47 12.31
CA ASN A 118 0.37 -13.56 12.81
C ASN A 118 1.19 -12.31 12.49
N HIS A 119 1.12 -11.81 11.25
CA HIS A 119 1.85 -10.60 10.85
C HIS A 119 1.40 -9.35 11.62
N LEU A 120 0.11 -9.28 11.97
CA LEU A 120 -0.47 -8.17 12.73
C LEU A 120 -0.32 -8.35 14.26
N GLY A 121 0.28 -9.43 14.73
CA GLY A 121 0.38 -9.75 16.16
C GLY A 121 -0.97 -10.03 16.82
N LEU A 122 -1.94 -10.51 16.03
CA LEU A 122 -3.28 -10.86 16.49
C LEU A 122 -3.40 -12.37 16.74
N PRO A 123 -4.25 -12.80 17.68
CA PRO A 123 -4.44 -14.22 17.95
C PRO A 123 -4.98 -14.96 16.73
N VAL A 124 -4.38 -16.11 16.41
CA VAL A 124 -4.86 -17.01 15.35
C VAL A 124 -5.91 -17.95 15.94
N PRO A 125 -7.14 -18.00 15.38
CA PRO A 125 -8.13 -18.99 15.79
C PRO A 125 -7.60 -20.40 15.56
N ALA A 126 -7.92 -21.31 16.48
CA ALA A 126 -7.65 -22.75 16.34
C ALA A 126 -8.41 -23.36 15.15
#